data_AF-A0A4Y8BSK2-F1
#
_entry.id   AF-A0A4Y8BSK2-F1
#
_cell.length_a   1.000
_cell.length_b   1.000
_cell.length_c   1.000
_cell.angle_alpha   90.00
_cell.angle_beta   90.00
_cell.angle_gamma   90.00
#
_symmetry.space_group_name_H-M   'P 1'
#
loop_
_entity.id
_entity.type
_entity.pdbx_description
1 polymer ?
#
loop_
_entity_poly.entity_id
_entity_poly.type
_entity_poly.pdbx_seq_one_letter_code
_entity_poly.pdbx_strand_id
1 'polypeptide(L)'
;MIFFIIILFIIIFILLFINYNKEKTNQNLNKIILEQSQKEQERKLKNHFFLEQKRQEDEEIEYKKSQECKLELIKNHNILASDKLMGLQEFMIYKELIFCEDIKNNFIVFPQISLKSFLKNEEESEVWKAYSNLIIDFLFVIKDFKNKTTKPFAVLEFNGGGHYGDKSDLDNVEKIKKNDEIKKQAIIKAGLLFFILEANDVCKENQYFIDEEKLKIKIHIFAKILKSNLEAFSS
;
A
#
# COMPACT_ATOMS: atom_id res chain seq x y z
N MET A 1 -79.97 -61.21 11.13
CA MET A 1 -79.24 -61.26 9.84
C MET A 1 -78.94 -59.88 9.27
N ILE A 2 -79.95 -59.02 9.09
CA ILE A 2 -79.78 -57.65 8.53
C ILE A 2 -78.79 -56.79 9.33
N PHE A 3 -78.83 -56.85 10.66
CA PHE A 3 -77.94 -56.07 11.53
C PHE A 3 -76.44 -56.43 11.35
N PHE A 4 -76.12 -57.71 11.18
CA PHE A 4 -74.74 -58.17 10.92
C PHE A 4 -74.24 -57.73 9.53
N ILE A 5 -75.12 -57.71 8.53
CA ILE A 5 -74.79 -57.23 7.18
C ILE A 5 -74.48 -55.73 7.21
N ILE A 6 -75.25 -54.94 7.97
CA ILE A 6 -75.01 -53.50 8.14
C ILE A 6 -73.65 -53.25 8.84
N ILE A 7 -73.34 -53.99 9.90
CA ILE A 7 -72.06 -53.87 10.60
C ILE A 7 -70.89 -54.22 9.67
N LEU A 8 -71.00 -55.30 8.88
CA LEU A 8 -69.98 -55.69 7.92
C LEU A 8 -69.75 -54.61 6.86
N PHE A 9 -70.83 -53.99 6.36
CA PHE A 9 -70.75 -52.91 5.39
C PHE A 9 -70.06 -51.66 5.96
N ILE A 10 -70.34 -51.32 7.22
CA ILE A 10 -69.67 -50.22 7.94
C ILE A 10 -68.18 -50.52 8.10
N ILE A 11 -67.80 -51.75 8.47
CA ILE A 11 -66.38 -52.14 8.61
C ILE A 11 -65.65 -52.04 7.26
N ILE A 12 -66.25 -52.54 6.18
CA ILE A 12 -65.68 -52.45 4.83
C ILE A 12 -65.51 -50.99 4.42
N PHE A 13 -66.52 -50.14 4.67
CA PHE A 13 -66.44 -48.71 4.35
C PHE A 13 -65.35 -47.99 5.14
N ILE A 14 -65.20 -48.30 6.44
CA ILE A 14 -64.11 -47.77 7.28
C ILE A 14 -62.75 -48.19 6.73
N LEU A 15 -62.58 -49.47 6.36
CA LEU A 15 -61.32 -49.98 5.80
C LEU A 15 -60.99 -49.32 4.46
N LEU A 16 -61.97 -49.14 3.57
CA LEU A 16 -61.80 -48.43 2.29
C LEU A 16 -61.44 -46.96 2.51
N PHE A 17 -62.07 -46.29 3.48
CA PHE A 17 -61.78 -44.90 3.83
C PHE A 17 -60.36 -44.73 4.42
N ILE A 18 -59.93 -45.66 5.30
CA ILE A 18 -58.57 -45.69 5.84
C ILE A 18 -57.56 -45.91 4.71
N ASN A 19 -57.80 -46.86 3.80
CA ASN A 19 -56.89 -47.14 2.70
C ASN A 19 -56.78 -45.96 1.72
N TYR A 20 -57.91 -45.35 1.36
CA TYR A 20 -57.94 -44.17 0.51
C TYR A 20 -57.18 -42.98 1.12
N ASN A 21 -57.39 -42.72 2.43
CA ASN A 21 -56.66 -41.66 3.12
C ASN A 21 -55.15 -41.96 3.21
N LYS A 22 -54.77 -43.23 3.38
CA LYS A 22 -53.35 -43.65 3.40
C LYS A 22 -52.71 -43.46 2.03
N GLU A 23 -53.37 -43.84 0.94
CA GLU A 23 -52.89 -43.61 -0.43
C GLU A 23 -52.74 -42.11 -0.73
N LYS A 24 -53.74 -41.31 -0.38
CA LYS A 24 -53.69 -39.85 -0.55
C LYS A 24 -52.56 -39.21 0.26
N THR A 25 -52.33 -39.69 1.49
CA THR A 25 -51.22 -39.23 2.34
C THR A 25 -49.87 -39.61 1.74
N ASN A 26 -49.72 -40.83 1.23
CA ASN A 26 -48.50 -41.29 0.57
C ASN A 26 -48.21 -40.51 -0.72
N GLN A 27 -49.23 -40.21 -1.52
CA GLN A 27 -49.09 -39.38 -2.73
C GLN A 27 -48.61 -37.96 -2.39
N ASN A 28 -49.19 -37.34 -1.36
CA ASN A 28 -48.76 -36.02 -0.89
C ASN A 28 -47.33 -36.05 -0.34
N LEU A 29 -46.96 -37.08 0.42
CA LEU A 29 -45.61 -37.24 0.96
C LEU A 29 -44.58 -37.42 -0.17
N ASN A 30 -44.88 -38.25 -1.18
CA ASN A 30 -44.01 -38.44 -2.34
C ASN A 30 -43.82 -37.13 -3.13
N LYS A 31 -44.87 -36.32 -3.26
CA LYS A 31 -44.78 -35.00 -3.90
C LYS A 31 -43.85 -34.07 -3.12
N ILE A 32 -43.99 -34.01 -1.79
CA ILE A 32 -43.13 -33.19 -0.93
C ILE A 32 -41.67 -33.64 -1.01
N ILE A 33 -41.41 -34.95 -0.97
CA ILE A 33 -40.06 -35.52 -1.11
C ILE A 33 -39.45 -35.16 -2.47
N LEU A 34 -40.23 -35.26 -3.55
CA LEU A 34 -39.77 -34.91 -4.88
C LEU A 34 -39.41 -33.41 -4.99
N GLU A 35 -40.27 -32.53 -4.47
CA GLU A 35 -40.02 -31.08 -4.44
C GLU A 35 -38.79 -30.73 -3.59
N GLN A 36 -38.59 -31.39 -2.45
CA GLN A 36 -37.39 -31.21 -1.63
C GLN A 36 -36.13 -31.69 -2.33
N SER A 37 -36.19 -32.85 -2.99
CA SER A 37 -35.07 -33.39 -3.76
C SER A 37 -34.69 -32.47 -4.92
N GLN A 38 -35.66 -31.92 -5.65
CA GLN A 38 -35.43 -30.94 -6.72
C GLN A 38 -34.80 -29.65 -6.18
N LYS A 39 -35.33 -29.09 -5.08
CA LYS A 39 -34.75 -27.90 -4.43
C LYS A 39 -33.32 -28.14 -3.95
N GLU A 40 -33.02 -29.32 -3.44
CA GLU A 40 -31.66 -29.67 -3.02
C GLU A 40 -30.71 -29.80 -4.22
N GLN A 41 -31.15 -30.41 -5.32
CA GLN A 41 -30.39 -30.47 -6.57
C GLN A 41 -30.10 -29.07 -7.13
N GLU A 42 -31.11 -28.19 -7.17
CA GLU A 42 -30.93 -26.80 -7.61
C GLU A 42 -29.94 -26.03 -6.73
N ARG A 43 -30.00 -26.21 -5.40
CA ARG A 43 -29.05 -25.60 -4.47
C ARG A 43 -27.63 -26.10 -4.71
N LYS A 44 -27.44 -27.41 -4.90
CA LYS A 44 -26.13 -28.01 -5.23
C LYS A 44 -25.58 -27.45 -6.54
N LEU A 45 -26.43 -27.33 -7.57
CA LEU A 45 -26.04 -26.79 -8.86
C LEU A 45 -25.64 -25.31 -8.77
N LYS A 46 -26.42 -24.49 -8.07
CA LYS A 46 -26.10 -23.08 -7.83
C LYS A 46 -24.79 -22.92 -7.05
N ASN A 47 -24.57 -23.72 -6.01
CA ASN A 47 -23.34 -23.70 -5.24
C ASN A 47 -22.13 -24.10 -6.08
N HIS A 48 -22.27 -25.15 -6.91
CA HIS A 48 -21.22 -25.57 -7.83
C HIS A 48 -20.86 -24.46 -8.82
N PHE A 49 -21.87 -23.83 -9.43
CA PHE A 49 -21.65 -22.70 -10.34
C PHE A 49 -20.92 -21.53 -9.66
N PHE A 50 -21.33 -21.16 -8.44
CA PHE A 50 -20.68 -20.09 -7.67
C PHE A 50 -19.23 -20.42 -7.32
N LEU A 51 -18.94 -21.67 -6.93
CA LEU A 51 -17.58 -22.11 -6.63
C LEU A 51 -16.68 -22.10 -7.87
N GLU A 52 -17.21 -22.52 -9.01
CA GLU A 52 -16.49 -22.49 -10.29
C GLU A 52 -16.15 -21.06 -10.71
N GLN A 53 -17.12 -20.14 -10.58
CA GLN A 53 -16.92 -18.72 -10.86
C GLN A 53 -15.83 -18.13 -9.96
N LYS A 54 -15.90 -18.40 -8.66
CA LYS A 54 -14.89 -17.95 -7.70
C LYS A 54 -13.50 -18.49 -8.03
N ARG A 55 -13.40 -19.77 -8.45
CA ARG A 55 -12.12 -20.35 -8.86
C ARG A 55 -11.53 -19.64 -10.08
N GLN A 56 -12.37 -19.35 -11.08
CA GLN A 56 -11.94 -18.59 -12.26
C GLN A 56 -11.47 -17.18 -11.91
N GLU A 57 -12.18 -16.49 -10.99
CA GLU A 57 -11.76 -15.18 -10.48
C GLU A 57 -10.40 -15.27 -9.75
N ASP A 58 -10.22 -16.29 -8.91
CA ASP A 58 -8.96 -16.52 -8.20
C ASP A 58 -7.80 -16.82 -9.16
N GLU A 59 -8.02 -17.67 -10.18
CA GLU A 59 -7.05 -17.98 -11.25
C GLU A 59 -6.68 -16.72 -12.06
N GLU A 60 -7.66 -15.87 -12.41
CA GLU A 60 -7.41 -14.61 -13.11
C GLU A 60 -6.62 -13.62 -12.24
N ILE A 61 -6.93 -13.53 -10.95
CA ILE A 61 -6.20 -12.71 -9.98
C ILE A 61 -4.75 -13.20 -9.85
N GLU A 62 -4.53 -14.50 -9.81
CA GLU A 62 -3.19 -15.10 -9.75
C GLU A 62 -2.40 -14.82 -11.03
N TYR A 63 -3.02 -15.03 -12.20
CA TYR A 63 -2.40 -14.72 -13.48
C TYR A 63 -2.03 -13.24 -13.60
N LYS A 64 -2.89 -12.30 -13.16
CA LYS A 64 -2.57 -10.86 -13.13
C LYS A 64 -1.37 -10.52 -12.24
N LYS A 65 -1.04 -11.37 -11.25
CA LYS A 65 0.15 -11.20 -10.39
C LYS A 65 1.41 -11.86 -10.97
N SER A 66 1.26 -12.76 -11.93
CA SER A 66 2.35 -13.52 -12.56
C SER A 66 3.39 -12.63 -13.22
N GLN A 67 4.61 -13.15 -13.35
CA GLN A 67 5.68 -12.43 -14.05
C GLN A 67 5.42 -12.38 -15.57
N GLU A 68 4.79 -13.43 -16.10
CA GLU A 68 4.40 -13.55 -17.50
C GLU A 68 3.44 -12.43 -17.91
N CYS A 69 2.37 -12.21 -17.13
CA CYS A 69 1.43 -11.12 -17.38
C CYS A 69 2.11 -9.74 -17.31
N LYS A 70 2.96 -9.51 -16.30
CA LYS A 70 3.73 -8.25 -16.18
C LYS A 70 4.63 -8.01 -17.40
N LEU A 71 5.30 -9.05 -17.88
CA LEU A 71 6.16 -8.98 -19.05
C LEU A 71 5.37 -8.67 -20.31
N GLU A 72 4.20 -9.29 -20.48
CA GLU A 72 3.31 -9.02 -21.61
C GLU A 72 2.80 -7.59 -21.61
N LEU A 73 2.40 -7.06 -20.44
CA LEU A 73 2.00 -5.66 -20.28
C LEU A 73 3.12 -4.71 -20.73
N ILE A 74 4.36 -4.93 -20.28
CA ILE A 74 5.50 -4.08 -20.66
C ILE A 74 5.76 -4.17 -22.17
N LYS A 75 5.71 -5.36 -22.77
CA LYS A 75 5.93 -5.57 -24.21
C LYS A 75 4.89 -4.85 -25.07
N ASN A 76 3.65 -4.81 -24.60
CA ASN A 76 2.52 -4.32 -25.38
C ASN A 76 2.23 -2.81 -25.17
N HIS A 77 2.95 -2.14 -24.28
CA HIS A 77 2.74 -0.72 -23.98
C HIS A 77 4.00 0.11 -24.28
N ASN A 78 3.78 1.30 -24.83
CA ASN A 78 4.86 2.28 -24.99
C ASN A 78 5.16 2.93 -23.64
N ILE A 79 6.40 2.79 -23.17
CA ILE A 79 6.90 3.45 -21.96
C ILE A 79 7.76 4.64 -22.39
N LEU A 80 7.41 5.83 -21.91
CA LEU A 80 8.15 7.06 -22.19
C LEU A 80 8.95 7.48 -20.96
N ALA A 81 10.16 8.00 -21.20
CA ALA A 81 10.96 8.61 -20.14
C ALA A 81 10.38 9.98 -19.77
N SER A 82 10.23 10.25 -18.47
CA SER A 82 9.88 11.59 -17.98
C SER A 82 11.09 12.52 -18.06
N ASP A 83 10.88 13.74 -18.54
CA ASP A 83 11.87 14.82 -18.58
C ASP A 83 11.95 15.59 -17.26
N LYS A 84 10.97 15.41 -16.37
CA LYS A 84 10.88 16.06 -15.05
C LYS A 84 10.96 15.02 -13.95
N LEU A 85 12.19 14.63 -13.62
CA LEU A 85 12.46 13.66 -12.55
C LEU A 85 12.36 14.26 -11.14
N MET A 86 12.43 15.58 -11.03
CA MET A 86 12.51 16.32 -9.77
C MET A 86 11.91 17.72 -9.94
N GLY A 87 11.37 18.30 -8.85
CA GLY A 87 10.94 19.69 -8.84
C GLY A 87 12.10 20.65 -9.10
N LEU A 88 11.82 21.81 -9.71
CA LEU A 88 12.86 22.81 -10.02
C LEU A 88 13.61 23.27 -8.76
N GLN A 89 12.91 23.49 -7.65
CA GLN A 89 13.51 23.94 -6.39
C GLN A 89 14.43 22.88 -5.78
N GLU A 90 13.96 21.63 -5.72
CA GLU A 90 14.76 20.47 -5.30
C GLU A 90 15.99 20.29 -6.19
N PHE A 91 15.85 20.48 -7.50
CA PHE A 91 16.98 20.37 -8.44
C PHE A 91 18.04 21.44 -8.18
N MET A 92 17.63 22.67 -7.87
CA MET A 92 18.55 23.74 -7.47
C MET A 92 19.26 23.41 -6.14
N ILE A 93 18.53 22.88 -5.16
CA ILE A 93 19.10 22.43 -3.88
C ILE A 93 20.10 21.29 -4.12
N TYR A 94 19.72 20.29 -4.91
CA TYR A 94 20.58 19.16 -5.27
C TYR A 94 21.89 19.63 -5.89
N LYS A 95 21.80 20.54 -6.86
CA LYS A 95 22.98 21.15 -7.52
C LYS A 95 23.90 21.79 -6.47
N GLU A 96 23.37 22.61 -5.58
CA GLU A 96 24.19 23.28 -4.56
C GLU A 96 24.82 22.27 -3.58
N LEU A 97 24.09 21.22 -3.19
CA LEU A 97 24.60 20.15 -2.33
C LEU A 97 25.80 19.41 -2.95
N ILE A 98 25.70 19.00 -4.21
CA ILE A 98 26.76 18.19 -4.84
C ILE A 98 28.00 19.00 -5.24
N PHE A 99 27.87 20.31 -5.40
CA PHE A 99 28.99 21.22 -5.71
C PHE A 99 29.60 21.88 -4.47
N CYS A 100 28.95 21.80 -3.30
CA CYS A 100 29.53 22.23 -2.04
C CYS A 100 30.73 21.32 -1.66
N GLU A 101 31.95 21.88 -1.60
CA GLU A 101 33.17 21.08 -1.42
C GLU A 101 33.21 20.27 -0.11
N ASP A 102 32.75 20.82 1.02
CA ASP A 102 32.69 20.06 2.28
C ASP A 102 31.73 18.86 2.17
N ILE A 103 30.63 18.99 1.43
CA ILE A 103 29.70 17.86 1.20
C ILE A 103 30.31 16.88 0.21
N LYS A 104 30.75 17.37 -0.95
CA LYS A 104 31.33 16.59 -2.04
C LYS A 104 32.50 15.73 -1.58
N ASN A 105 33.36 16.24 -0.69
CA ASN A 105 34.55 15.50 -0.26
C ASN A 105 34.24 14.41 0.77
N ASN A 106 33.15 14.53 1.53
CA ASN A 106 32.85 13.62 2.64
C ASN A 106 31.64 12.71 2.39
N PHE A 107 30.72 13.10 1.52
CA PHE A 107 29.43 12.44 1.35
C PHE A 107 29.09 12.16 -0.12
N ILE A 108 28.32 11.09 -0.34
CA ILE A 108 27.52 10.86 -1.54
C ILE A 108 26.10 11.36 -1.23
N VAL A 109 25.51 12.10 -2.16
CA VAL A 109 24.14 12.62 -2.02
C VAL A 109 23.22 11.84 -2.96
N PHE A 110 22.24 11.13 -2.40
CA PHE A 110 21.18 10.46 -3.17
C PHE A 110 19.90 11.30 -3.11
N PRO A 111 19.42 11.83 -4.25
CA PRO A 111 18.15 12.51 -4.30
C PRO A 111 16.97 11.52 -4.40
N GLN A 112 15.78 11.92 -3.90
CA GLN A 112 14.49 11.27 -4.12
C GLN A 112 14.53 9.75 -3.87
N ILE A 113 15.00 9.36 -2.68
CA ILE A 113 15.22 7.96 -2.32
C ILE A 113 14.17 7.46 -1.32
N SER A 114 13.64 6.26 -1.56
CA SER A 114 12.69 5.65 -0.63
C SER A 114 13.36 5.18 0.66
N LEU A 115 12.68 5.31 1.80
CA LEU A 115 13.20 4.87 3.10
C LEU A 115 13.58 3.39 3.12
N LYS A 116 12.84 2.51 2.43
CA LYS A 116 13.19 1.07 2.33
C LYS A 116 14.56 0.79 1.69
N SER A 117 15.10 1.73 0.92
CA SER A 117 16.38 1.55 0.24
C SER A 117 17.56 1.59 1.21
N PHE A 118 17.41 2.22 2.38
CA PHE A 118 18.51 2.40 3.33
C PHE A 118 18.14 2.11 4.79
N LEU A 119 16.85 1.98 5.11
CA LEU A 119 16.38 1.50 6.41
C LEU A 119 16.01 0.02 6.33
N LYS A 120 16.51 -0.75 7.30
CA LYS A 120 16.20 -2.17 7.45
C LYS A 120 15.34 -2.38 8.68
N ASN A 121 14.37 -3.28 8.55
CA ASN A 121 13.66 -3.89 9.67
C ASN A 121 13.91 -5.39 9.55
N GLU A 122 14.21 -6.06 10.66
CA GLU A 122 14.54 -7.50 10.66
C GLU A 122 13.35 -8.36 10.22
N GLU A 123 12.13 -7.79 10.24
CA GLU A 123 10.91 -8.42 9.73
C GLU A 123 10.14 -7.46 8.79
N GLU A 124 9.44 -8.01 7.78
CA GLU A 124 8.42 -7.31 6.97
C GLU A 124 7.16 -6.98 7.78
N SER A 125 7.38 -6.40 8.96
CA SER A 125 6.36 -6.01 9.92
C SER A 125 5.47 -4.88 9.39
N GLU A 126 4.31 -4.70 10.01
CA GLU A 126 3.44 -3.54 9.75
C GLU A 126 4.20 -2.20 9.90
N VAL A 127 5.23 -2.17 10.76
CA VAL A 127 6.12 -1.01 10.91
C VAL A 127 6.90 -0.75 9.64
N TRP A 128 7.47 -1.79 9.01
CA TRP A 128 8.19 -1.64 7.75
C TRP A 128 7.27 -1.09 6.66
N LYS A 129 6.04 -1.61 6.55
CA LYS A 129 5.04 -1.15 5.58
C LYS A 129 4.65 0.32 5.79
N ALA A 130 4.65 0.79 7.04
CA ALA A 130 4.26 2.16 7.38
C ALA A 130 5.20 3.23 6.79
N TYR A 131 6.48 2.92 6.60
CA TYR A 131 7.46 3.89 6.09
C TYR A 131 8.11 3.50 4.76
N SER A 132 8.05 2.24 4.34
CA SER A 132 8.89 1.70 3.25
C SER A 132 8.79 2.45 1.92
N ASN A 133 7.60 2.94 1.58
CA ASN A 133 7.34 3.65 0.33
C ASN A 133 7.43 5.17 0.46
N LEU A 134 7.68 5.72 1.65
CA LEU A 134 7.91 7.14 1.80
C LEU A 134 9.27 7.50 1.21
N ILE A 135 9.32 8.62 0.50
CA ILE A 135 10.51 9.14 -0.20
C ILE A 135 11.01 10.35 0.55
N ILE A 136 12.33 10.43 0.73
CA ILE A 136 13.03 11.59 1.27
C ILE A 136 13.70 12.37 0.14
N ASP A 137 13.88 13.67 0.31
CA ASP A 137 14.46 14.52 -0.73
C ASP A 137 15.94 14.25 -0.94
N PHE A 138 16.75 14.22 0.12
CA PHE A 138 18.19 14.00 0.03
C PHE A 138 18.75 13.13 1.16
N LEU A 139 19.44 12.04 0.80
CA LEU A 139 20.21 11.19 1.70
C LEU A 139 21.71 11.47 1.57
N PHE A 140 22.38 11.68 2.70
CA PHE A 140 23.83 11.80 2.81
C PHE A 140 24.42 10.48 3.30
N VAL A 141 25.37 9.96 2.52
CA VAL A 141 26.05 8.70 2.79
C VAL A 141 27.54 8.97 2.92
N ILE A 142 28.17 8.51 4.00
CA ILE A 142 29.61 8.72 4.23
C ILE A 142 30.42 8.02 3.15
N LYS A 143 31.40 8.74 2.61
CA LYS A 143 32.45 8.20 1.74
C LYS A 143 33.58 7.61 2.58
N ASP A 144 33.50 6.32 2.88
CA ASP A 144 34.61 5.59 3.47
C ASP A 144 35.36 4.80 2.40
N PHE A 145 36.25 5.49 1.67
CA PHE A 145 37.08 4.87 0.64
C PHE A 145 38.10 3.88 1.22
N LYS A 146 38.48 4.04 2.50
CA LYS A 146 39.48 3.18 3.16
C LYS A 146 38.89 1.79 3.40
N ASN A 147 37.69 1.73 3.93
CA ASN A 147 37.01 0.46 4.22
C ASN A 147 36.10 0.00 3.07
N LYS A 148 35.97 0.82 2.00
CA LYS A 148 35.06 0.59 0.86
C LYS A 148 33.62 0.36 1.30
N THR A 149 33.22 1.04 2.36
CA THR A 149 31.86 0.97 2.90
C THR A 149 31.10 2.26 2.59
N THR A 150 29.78 2.13 2.56
CA THR A 150 28.86 3.26 2.46
C THR A 150 27.90 3.14 3.63
N LYS A 151 27.74 4.23 4.38
CA LYS A 151 26.86 4.26 5.55
C LYS A 151 25.93 5.47 5.49
N PRO A 152 24.60 5.28 5.56
CA PRO A 152 23.66 6.37 5.73
C PRO A 152 24.04 7.21 6.96
N PHE A 153 23.97 8.52 6.85
CA PHE A 153 24.42 9.44 7.91
C PHE A 153 23.38 10.51 8.24
N ALA A 154 22.85 11.19 7.23
CA ALA A 154 21.90 12.27 7.42
C ALA A 154 20.86 12.31 6.31
N VAL A 155 19.72 12.92 6.61
CA VAL A 155 18.65 13.24 5.67
C VAL A 155 18.36 14.73 5.71
N LEU A 156 18.14 15.33 4.54
CA LEU A 156 17.63 16.68 4.38
C LEU A 156 16.31 16.62 3.61
N GLU A 157 15.25 17.17 4.19
CA GLU A 157 13.94 17.39 3.56
C GLU A 157 13.77 18.88 3.23
N PHE A 158 13.12 19.21 2.13
CA PHE A 158 12.80 20.58 1.74
C PHE A 158 11.30 20.87 1.85
N ASN A 159 10.95 21.75 2.77
CA ASN A 159 9.57 22.23 2.94
C ASN A 159 9.34 23.46 2.04
N GLY A 160 8.90 23.21 0.80
CA GLY A 160 8.56 24.27 -0.16
C GLY A 160 7.39 25.16 0.30
N GLY A 161 7.23 26.34 -0.32
CA GLY A 161 6.15 27.29 0.05
C GLY A 161 4.72 26.74 -0.09
N GLY A 162 4.54 25.73 -0.94
CA GLY A 162 3.29 24.98 -1.12
C GLY A 162 3.32 23.56 -0.55
N HIS A 163 4.25 23.24 0.37
CA HIS A 163 4.51 21.88 0.87
C HIS A 163 3.25 21.13 1.32
N TYR A 164 2.37 21.82 2.06
CA TYR A 164 1.11 21.23 2.54
C TYR A 164 -0.05 21.29 1.53
N GLY A 165 0.20 21.76 0.30
CA GLY A 165 -0.81 21.90 -0.74
C GLY A 165 -1.83 23.00 -0.46
N ASP A 166 -3.04 22.82 -0.99
CA ASP A 166 -4.16 23.72 -0.76
C ASP A 166 -4.65 23.58 0.69
N LYS A 167 -4.62 24.68 1.44
CA LYS A 167 -5.06 24.72 2.85
C LYS A 167 -6.56 24.50 3.02
N SER A 168 -7.35 24.54 1.94
CA SER A 168 -8.76 24.14 1.97
C SER A 168 -8.96 22.62 1.95
N ASP A 169 -7.98 21.85 1.48
CA ASP A 169 -7.98 20.38 1.54
C ASP A 169 -7.30 19.90 2.82
N LEU A 170 -8.05 19.99 3.92
CA LEU A 170 -7.56 19.67 5.26
C LEU A 170 -7.11 18.20 5.39
N ASP A 171 -7.77 17.28 4.71
CA ASP A 171 -7.45 15.85 4.75
C ASP A 171 -6.08 15.57 4.11
N ASN A 172 -5.81 16.18 2.96
CA ASN A 172 -4.52 16.06 2.31
C ASN A 172 -3.40 16.73 3.12
N VAL A 173 -3.66 17.92 3.70
CA VAL A 173 -2.73 18.59 4.60
C VAL A 173 -2.36 17.72 5.79
N GLU A 174 -3.35 17.08 6.44
CA GLU A 174 -3.13 16.20 7.58
C GLU A 174 -2.33 14.95 7.18
N LYS A 175 -2.63 14.38 6.01
CA LYS A 175 -1.89 13.24 5.47
C LYS A 175 -0.41 13.58 5.23
N ILE A 176 -0.11 14.73 4.63
CA ILE A 176 1.27 15.17 4.39
C ILE A 176 2.01 15.32 5.72
N LYS A 177 1.41 16.01 6.70
CA LYS A 177 1.99 16.17 8.05
C LYS A 177 2.27 14.83 8.74
N LYS A 178 1.35 13.88 8.64
CA LYS A 178 1.54 12.51 9.19
C LYS A 178 2.69 11.81 8.50
N ASN A 179 2.79 11.89 7.18
CA ASN A 179 3.90 11.31 6.44
C ASN A 179 5.24 11.92 6.86
N ASP A 180 5.34 13.24 6.96
CA ASP A 180 6.57 13.94 7.40
C ASP A 180 6.99 13.46 8.80
N GLU A 181 6.03 13.34 9.72
CA GLU A 181 6.31 12.84 11.07
C GLU A 181 6.76 11.37 11.06
N ILE A 182 6.13 10.51 10.25
CA ILE A 182 6.57 9.11 10.10
C ILE A 182 8.01 9.05 9.59
N LYS A 183 8.35 9.85 8.57
CA LYS A 183 9.72 9.90 8.03
C LYS A 183 10.71 10.31 9.11
N LYS A 184 10.44 11.42 9.80
CA LYS A 184 11.28 11.94 10.88
C LYS A 184 11.50 10.89 11.96
N GLN A 185 10.44 10.23 12.43
CA GLN A 185 10.51 9.19 13.45
C GLN A 185 11.33 7.99 12.99
N ALA A 186 11.13 7.53 11.74
CA ALA A 186 11.89 6.41 11.19
C ALA A 186 13.39 6.72 11.10
N ILE A 187 13.74 7.93 10.65
CA ILE A 187 15.14 8.39 10.48
C ILE A 187 15.83 8.54 11.84
N ILE A 188 15.18 9.18 12.81
CA ILE A 188 15.73 9.36 14.16
C ILE A 188 15.92 7.99 14.84
N LYS A 189 14.94 7.08 14.75
CA LYS A 189 15.06 5.72 15.30
C LYS A 189 16.19 4.93 14.67
N ALA A 190 16.52 5.19 13.41
CA ALA A 190 17.67 4.60 12.73
C ALA A 190 19.02 5.22 13.13
N GLY A 191 19.02 6.21 14.04
CA GLY A 191 20.23 6.88 14.49
C GLY A 191 20.85 7.82 13.46
N LEU A 192 20.05 8.30 12.50
CA LEU A 192 20.48 9.23 11.46
C LEU A 192 20.10 10.66 11.83
N LEU A 193 20.88 11.62 11.33
CA LEU A 193 20.54 13.04 11.49
C LEU A 193 19.40 13.41 10.55
N PHE A 194 18.45 14.22 11.04
CA PHE A 194 17.31 14.70 10.27
C PHE A 194 17.28 16.22 10.24
N PHE A 195 17.30 16.79 9.03
CA PHE A 195 17.30 18.23 8.80
C PHE A 195 16.14 18.62 7.90
N ILE A 196 15.64 19.84 8.13
CA ILE A 196 14.61 20.45 7.29
C ILE A 196 15.17 21.76 6.75
N LEU A 197 15.07 21.95 5.44
CA LEU A 197 15.29 23.23 4.78
C LEU A 197 13.94 23.88 4.51
N GLU A 198 13.65 24.97 5.20
CA GLU A 198 12.38 25.69 5.04
C GLU A 198 12.45 26.66 3.85
N ALA A 199 11.38 26.78 3.07
CA ALA A 199 11.31 27.75 1.98
C ALA A 199 11.61 29.19 2.44
N ASN A 200 11.21 29.56 3.66
CA ASN A 200 11.49 30.88 4.23
C ASN A 200 12.99 31.21 4.32
N ASP A 201 13.82 30.18 4.42
CA ASP A 201 15.27 30.33 4.58
C ASP A 201 16.02 30.51 3.26
N VAL A 202 15.46 30.02 2.16
CA VAL A 202 16.18 29.90 0.87
C VAL A 202 15.42 30.43 -0.32
N CYS A 203 14.14 30.75 -0.19
CA CYS A 203 13.36 31.35 -1.25
C CYS A 203 13.36 32.89 -1.20
N LYS A 204 12.97 33.47 -2.33
CA LYS A 204 12.56 34.87 -2.44
C LYS A 204 11.29 35.10 -1.62
N GLU A 205 10.92 36.38 -1.41
CA GLU A 205 9.77 36.76 -0.57
C GLU A 205 8.45 36.09 -1.00
N ASN A 206 8.30 35.77 -2.28
CA ASN A 206 7.13 35.06 -2.80
C ASN A 206 7.15 33.53 -2.56
N GLN A 207 8.20 32.96 -1.97
CA GLN A 207 8.40 31.54 -1.64
C GLN A 207 8.38 30.53 -2.82
N TYR A 208 8.03 30.97 -4.03
CA TYR A 208 7.95 30.13 -5.23
C TYR A 208 9.30 29.92 -5.91
N PHE A 209 10.26 30.81 -5.70
CA PHE A 209 11.57 30.75 -6.35
C PHE A 209 12.69 30.75 -5.33
N ILE A 210 13.67 29.88 -5.55
CA ILE A 210 14.91 29.86 -4.78
C ILE A 210 15.68 31.17 -5.02
N ASP A 211 16.22 31.71 -3.94
CA ASP A 211 17.25 32.74 -3.94
C ASP A 211 18.61 32.03 -3.83
N GLU A 212 19.39 32.06 -4.91
CA GLU A 212 20.63 31.29 -5.03
C GLU A 212 21.67 31.66 -3.96
N GLU A 213 21.76 32.94 -3.59
CA GLU A 213 22.71 33.38 -2.57
C GLU A 213 22.28 32.91 -1.18
N LYS A 214 20.98 33.01 -0.85
CA LYS A 214 20.46 32.46 0.41
C LYS A 214 20.65 30.95 0.49
N LEU A 215 20.35 30.24 -0.60
CA LEU A 215 20.55 28.80 -0.68
C LEU A 215 22.02 28.45 -0.42
N LYS A 216 22.95 29.08 -1.13
CA LYS A 216 24.39 28.85 -0.97
C LYS A 216 24.87 29.06 0.46
N ILE A 217 24.44 30.16 1.11
CA ILE A 217 24.77 30.43 2.51
C ILE A 217 24.23 29.31 3.42
N LYS A 218 22.96 28.93 3.26
CA LYS A 218 22.33 27.89 4.07
C LYS A 218 22.98 26.52 3.87
N ILE A 219 23.31 26.15 2.63
CA ILE A 219 24.01 24.90 2.33
C ILE A 219 25.43 24.90 2.91
N HIS A 220 26.13 26.03 2.89
CA HIS A 220 27.46 26.12 3.52
C HIS A 220 27.41 26.00 5.05
N ILE A 221 26.39 26.58 5.71
CA ILE A 221 26.15 26.39 7.15
C ILE A 221 25.84 24.91 7.44
N PHE A 222 24.94 24.33 6.66
CA PHE A 222 24.57 22.92 6.77
C PHE A 222 25.76 21.98 6.60
N ALA A 223 26.63 22.23 5.60
CA ALA A 223 27.83 21.45 5.35
C ALA A 223 28.79 21.44 6.55
N LYS A 224 28.95 22.59 7.23
CA LYS A 224 29.76 22.67 8.47
C LYS A 224 29.17 21.82 9.58
N ILE A 225 27.85 21.86 9.77
CA ILE A 225 27.16 21.05 10.78
C ILE A 225 27.37 19.56 10.48
N LEU A 226 27.19 19.12 9.24
CA LEU A 226 27.42 17.73 8.84
C LEU A 226 28.86 17.29 9.14
N LYS A 227 29.84 18.13 8.78
CA LYS A 227 31.26 17.84 8.99
C LYS A 227 31.60 17.69 10.47
N SER A 228 31.17 18.62 11.31
CA SER A 228 31.40 18.54 12.77
C SER A 228 30.78 17.29 13.38
N ASN A 229 29.58 16.88 12.94
CA ASN A 229 28.97 15.63 13.40
C ASN A 229 29.73 14.39 12.90
N LEU A 230 30.28 14.43 11.68
CA LEU A 230 31.08 13.33 11.13
C LEU A 230 32.38 13.12 11.92
N GLU A 231 33.04 14.22 12.29
CA GLU A 231 34.26 14.22 13.11
C GLU A 231 33.97 13.62 14.49
N ALA A 232 32.87 14.01 15.13
CA ALA A 232 32.43 13.46 16.42
C ALA A 232 31.99 11.98 16.33
N PHE A 233 31.50 11.53 15.17
CA PHE A 233 31.16 10.13 14.93
C PHE A 233 32.40 9.23 14.78
N SER A 234 33.53 9.82 14.39
CA SER A 234 34.77 9.09 14.08
C SER A 234 35.77 9.08 15.24
N SER A 235 35.53 9.87 16.29
CA SER A 235 36.29 9.92 17.55
C SER A 235 35.78 8.91 18.57
#